data_AF-M0ECK1-F1
#
_entry.id   AF-M0ECK1-F1
#
_cell.length_a   1.000
_cell.length_b   1.000
_cell.length_c   1.000
_cell.angle_alpha   90.00
_cell.angle_beta   90.00
_cell.angle_gamma   90.00
#
_symmetry.space_group_name_H-M   'P 1'
#
loop_
_entity.id
_entity.type
_entity.pdbx_description
1 polymer ?
#
loop_
_entity_poly.entity_id
_entity_poly.type
_entity_poly.pdbx_seq_one_letter_code
_entity_poly.pdbx_strand_id
1 'polypeptide(L)'
;MVNDDADTFADDALAVHPADGPNGKYAYLNDDDEIAIDVSASNTNIRDPSFEGVNVDTTGTIDNVFRITYTADEYAYVWIDDASENVTFVADGRSIEGEANNVTLAPNETVTVGLALDTRGKTAGTQLGADELSINASLAEPQETGRDTTGTGTSTQELDGGGPIVTVSSPSPNRREFVASGVDDGEAVRFRAEGMPLDGDNLSAEGIDLEGVRNERIELNAAG
;
A
#
# COMPACT_ATOMS: atom_id res chain seq x y z
N MET A 1 0.57 20.10 -3.41
CA MET A 1 0.92 21.11 -2.39
C MET A 1 0.49 20.48 -1.09
N VAL A 2 1.46 20.05 -0.27
CA VAL A 2 1.21 19.66 1.11
C VAL A 2 0.88 20.97 1.83
N ASN A 3 -0.26 21.05 2.49
CA ASN A 3 -0.63 22.25 3.24
C ASN A 3 0.24 22.28 4.50
N ASP A 4 0.69 23.46 4.91
CA ASP A 4 1.60 23.70 6.04
C ASP A 4 1.00 23.32 7.44
N ASP A 5 -0.09 22.56 7.48
CA ASP A 5 -0.84 22.14 8.68
C ASP A 5 -0.90 20.58 8.78
N ALA A 6 0.16 19.88 8.38
CA ALA A 6 0.26 18.42 8.38
C ALA A 6 1.44 17.96 9.24
N ASP A 7 1.26 16.86 9.96
CA ASP A 7 2.38 16.11 10.52
C ASP A 7 2.92 15.16 9.43
N THR A 8 4.21 15.28 9.08
CA THR A 8 4.81 14.56 7.94
C THR A 8 5.91 13.58 8.36
N PHE A 9 5.81 12.34 7.86
CA PHE A 9 6.74 11.25 8.18
C PHE A 9 7.22 10.52 6.92
N ALA A 10 8.24 9.66 7.10
CA ALA A 10 8.79 8.77 6.08
C ALA A 10 9.18 9.53 4.79
N ASP A 11 10.20 10.40 4.88
CA ASP A 11 10.69 11.23 3.78
C ASP A 11 9.59 12.11 3.12
N ASP A 12 8.69 12.68 3.93
CA ASP A 12 7.55 13.50 3.50
C ASP A 12 6.51 12.77 2.63
N ALA A 13 6.51 11.42 2.64
CA ALA A 13 5.58 10.57 1.89
C ALA A 13 4.24 10.33 2.62
N LEU A 14 4.15 10.69 3.90
CA LEU A 14 2.92 10.65 4.67
C LEU A 14 2.56 12.04 5.18
N ALA A 15 1.28 12.39 5.06
CA ALA A 15 0.70 13.59 5.65
C ALA A 15 -0.46 13.21 6.58
N VAL A 16 -0.35 13.58 7.84
CA VAL A 16 -1.31 13.21 8.89
C VAL A 16 -2.03 14.46 9.38
N HIS A 17 -3.36 14.36 9.47
CA HIS A 17 -4.21 15.47 9.88
C HIS A 17 -5.36 15.01 10.77
N PRO A 18 -5.89 15.88 11.64
CA PRO A 18 -7.21 15.67 12.21
C PRO A 18 -8.25 15.35 11.13
N ALA A 19 -9.16 14.42 11.45
CA ALA A 19 -10.23 14.05 10.53
C ALA A 19 -11.27 15.16 10.43
N ASP A 20 -12.10 15.12 9.40
CA ASP A 20 -13.23 16.05 9.31
C ASP A 20 -14.35 15.64 10.28
N GLY A 21 -15.12 16.63 10.73
CA GLY A 21 -16.30 16.39 11.53
C GLY A 21 -16.06 16.40 13.04
N PRO A 22 -16.99 15.84 13.83
CA PRO A 22 -16.99 16.02 15.28
C PRO A 22 -15.85 15.28 15.98
N ASN A 23 -15.53 14.06 15.52
CA ASN A 23 -14.52 13.21 16.14
C ASN A 23 -13.09 13.64 15.76
N GLY A 24 -12.92 14.41 14.68
CA GLY A 24 -11.67 15.06 14.34
C GLY A 24 -11.11 15.95 15.45
N LYS A 25 -11.98 16.49 16.32
CA LYS A 25 -11.57 17.37 17.43
C LYS A 25 -10.83 16.66 18.56
N TYR A 26 -10.85 15.33 18.57
CA TYR A 26 -10.02 14.53 19.46
C TYR A 26 -8.56 14.55 19.03
N ALA A 27 -8.26 14.88 17.77
CA ALA A 27 -6.91 15.00 17.27
C ALA A 27 -6.56 16.46 16.93
N TYR A 28 -5.31 16.84 17.13
CA TYR A 28 -4.78 18.14 16.76
C TYR A 28 -3.26 18.05 16.59
N LEU A 29 -2.68 18.98 15.84
CA LEU A 29 -1.23 19.12 15.83
C LEU A 29 -0.79 19.87 17.08
N ASN A 30 0.19 19.32 17.80
CA ASN A 30 0.76 19.94 18.99
C ASN A 30 1.71 21.09 18.59
N ASP A 31 2.40 21.69 19.58
CA ASP A 31 3.31 22.82 19.34
C ASP A 31 4.55 22.45 18.49
N ASP A 32 4.81 21.15 18.32
CA ASP A 32 5.89 20.57 17.51
C ASP A 32 5.38 20.08 16.14
N ASP A 33 4.15 20.44 15.75
CA ASP A 33 3.46 20.01 14.54
C ASP A 33 3.19 18.49 14.44
N GLU A 34 3.26 17.76 15.57
CA GLU A 34 2.98 16.33 15.64
C GLU A 34 1.52 16.03 16.02
N ILE A 35 0.96 14.93 15.49
CA ILE A 35 -0.41 14.51 15.79
C ILE A 35 -0.55 14.07 17.25
N ALA A 36 -1.34 14.83 18.01
CA ALA A 36 -1.73 14.52 19.38
C ALA A 36 -3.20 14.12 19.46
N ILE A 37 -3.51 13.14 20.31
CA ILE A 37 -4.86 12.63 20.53
C ILE A 37 -5.27 12.84 21.98
N ASP A 38 -6.33 13.61 22.21
CA ASP A 38 -6.87 13.91 23.52
C ASP A 38 -8.37 13.59 23.59
N VAL A 39 -8.71 12.49 24.26
CA VAL A 39 -10.09 12.06 24.51
C VAL A 39 -10.57 12.43 25.93
N SER A 40 -9.82 13.27 26.65
CA SER A 40 -10.09 13.65 28.03
C SER A 40 -11.02 14.87 28.11
N ALA A 41 -11.72 15.04 29.25
CA ALA A 41 -12.52 16.23 29.53
C ALA A 41 -11.73 17.56 29.46
N SER A 42 -10.40 17.50 29.51
CA SER A 42 -9.51 18.67 29.40
C SER A 42 -9.18 19.07 27.97
N ASN A 43 -9.64 18.33 26.96
CA ASN A 43 -9.36 18.68 25.56
C ASN A 43 -9.93 20.07 25.22
N THR A 44 -9.03 21.04 25.05
CA THR A 44 -9.39 22.44 24.82
C THR A 44 -9.95 22.71 23.41
N ASN A 45 -9.78 21.77 22.47
CA ASN A 45 -10.37 21.84 21.13
C ASN A 45 -11.87 21.53 21.14
N ILE A 46 -12.37 20.90 22.20
CA ILE A 46 -13.79 20.59 22.38
C ILE A 46 -14.41 21.67 23.28
N ARG A 47 -15.08 22.64 22.65
CA ARG A 47 -15.73 23.78 23.34
C ARG A 47 -17.10 23.46 23.93
N ASP A 48 -17.41 22.19 24.14
CA ASP A 48 -18.66 21.74 24.73
C ASP A 48 -18.46 21.53 26.25
N PRO A 49 -19.08 22.34 27.12
CA PRO A 49 -18.92 22.19 28.56
C PRO A 49 -19.54 20.91 29.13
N SER A 50 -20.32 20.16 28.33
CA SER A 50 -20.86 18.85 28.70
C SER A 50 -19.96 17.69 28.30
N PHE A 51 -18.83 17.95 27.65
CA PHE A 51 -17.87 16.92 27.29
C PHE A 51 -17.07 16.49 28.52
N GLU A 52 -17.25 15.24 28.94
CA GLU A 52 -16.62 14.64 30.13
C GLU A 52 -15.49 13.67 29.77
N GLY A 53 -15.08 13.62 28.51
CA GLY A 53 -14.15 12.61 28.01
C GLY A 53 -14.81 11.25 27.83
N VAL A 54 -13.98 10.22 27.71
CA VAL A 54 -14.44 8.83 27.61
C VAL A 54 -14.82 8.27 28.97
N ASN A 55 -15.92 7.50 29.02
CA ASN A 55 -16.35 6.85 30.25
C ASN A 55 -15.29 5.85 30.74
N VAL A 56 -15.18 5.71 32.06
CA VAL A 56 -14.41 4.63 32.69
C VAL A 56 -15.21 3.33 32.70
N ASP A 57 -14.53 2.21 32.92
CA ASP A 57 -15.15 0.89 33.04
C ASP A 57 -16.00 0.46 31.82
N THR A 58 -15.64 0.92 30.63
CA THR A 58 -16.31 0.57 29.38
C THR A 58 -15.34 0.15 28.28
N THR A 59 -15.88 -0.45 27.23
CA THR A 59 -15.22 -0.54 25.93
C THR A 59 -16.00 0.32 24.93
N GLY A 60 -15.37 0.79 23.87
CA GLY A 60 -16.05 1.55 22.81
C GLY A 60 -15.16 1.84 21.62
N THR A 61 -15.76 2.42 20.57
CA THR A 61 -15.03 2.89 19.40
C THR A 61 -15.34 4.36 19.14
N ILE A 62 -14.34 5.08 18.66
CA ILE A 62 -14.45 6.45 18.15
C ILE A 62 -13.91 6.42 16.73
N ASP A 63 -14.81 6.44 15.75
CA ASP A 63 -14.41 6.47 14.34
C ASP A 63 -13.98 7.88 13.93
N ASN A 64 -13.14 7.99 12.90
CA ASN A 64 -12.78 9.26 12.26
C ASN A 64 -12.14 10.28 13.23
N VAL A 65 -11.02 9.89 13.84
CA VAL A 65 -10.24 10.76 14.74
C VAL A 65 -9.19 11.55 13.96
N PHE A 66 -8.39 10.86 13.14
CA PHE A 66 -7.42 11.50 12.25
C PHE A 66 -7.37 10.77 10.92
N ARG A 67 -6.65 11.33 9.95
CA ARG A 67 -6.47 10.75 8.62
C ARG A 67 -4.99 10.69 8.28
N ILE A 68 -4.62 9.68 7.51
CA ILE A 68 -3.29 9.52 6.94
C ILE A 68 -3.45 9.57 5.42
N THR A 69 -2.78 10.52 4.78
CA THR A 69 -2.72 10.62 3.32
C THR A 69 -1.34 10.22 2.85
N TYR A 70 -1.28 9.30 1.90
CA TYR A 70 -0.02 8.91 1.29
C TYR A 70 0.27 9.78 0.07
N THR A 71 1.36 10.53 0.09
CA THR A 71 1.66 11.62 -0.86
C THR A 71 2.68 11.24 -1.94
N ALA A 72 3.25 10.04 -1.88
CA ALA A 72 4.19 9.54 -2.88
C ALA A 72 3.50 8.83 -4.07
N ASP A 73 4.29 8.46 -5.08
CA ASP A 73 3.82 8.04 -6.42
C ASP A 73 3.61 6.52 -6.58
N GLU A 74 3.96 5.71 -5.59
CA GLU A 74 3.88 4.24 -5.63
C GLU A 74 3.02 3.71 -4.48
N TYR A 75 2.38 2.56 -4.62
CA TYR A 75 1.59 1.99 -3.51
C TYR A 75 2.44 1.79 -2.25
N ALA A 76 1.83 1.98 -1.08
CA ALA A 76 2.49 1.73 0.20
C ALA A 76 1.63 0.90 1.15
N TYR A 77 2.28 0.06 1.93
CA TYR A 77 1.73 -0.53 3.15
C TYR A 77 1.92 0.46 4.28
N VAL A 78 0.82 0.87 4.92
CA VAL A 78 0.80 1.82 6.03
C VAL A 78 0.25 1.14 7.28
N TRP A 79 0.97 1.26 8.40
CA TRP A 79 0.57 0.72 9.70
C TRP A 79 1.00 1.64 10.84
N ILE A 80 0.44 1.39 12.02
CA ILE A 80 0.76 2.14 13.24
C ILE A 80 1.40 1.19 14.24
N ASP A 81 2.49 1.61 14.88
CA ASP A 81 3.02 0.92 16.05
C ASP A 81 2.72 1.76 17.29
N ASP A 82 2.01 1.16 18.24
CA ASP A 82 1.71 1.72 19.56
C ASP A 82 1.95 0.65 20.62
N ALA A 83 2.51 1.07 21.76
CA ALA A 83 2.84 0.16 22.86
C ALA A 83 1.71 0.04 23.89
N SER A 84 0.56 0.71 23.69
CA SER A 84 -0.53 0.68 24.64
C SER A 84 -1.40 -0.57 24.50
N GLU A 85 -1.98 -0.98 25.63
CA GLU A 85 -2.92 -2.11 25.67
C GLU A 85 -4.39 -1.64 25.73
N ASN A 86 -4.62 -0.33 25.91
CA ASN A 86 -5.96 0.22 26.18
C ASN A 86 -6.54 0.99 24.99
N VAL A 87 -5.71 1.27 23.99
CA VAL A 87 -6.08 1.89 22.74
C VAL A 87 -5.65 0.95 21.62
N THR A 88 -6.52 0.76 20.65
CA THR A 88 -6.20 0.09 19.39
C THR A 88 -6.56 1.02 18.25
N PHE A 89 -5.61 1.36 17.40
CA PHE A 89 -5.88 2.13 16.19
C PHE A 89 -6.63 1.26 15.17
N VAL A 90 -7.71 1.80 14.60
CA VAL A 90 -8.56 1.07 13.66
C VAL A 90 -8.86 1.84 12.38
N ALA A 91 -8.90 1.13 11.26
CA ALA A 91 -9.38 1.60 9.96
C ALA A 91 -10.47 0.64 9.46
N ASP A 92 -11.62 1.17 9.05
CA ASP A 92 -12.81 0.38 8.67
C ASP A 92 -13.19 -0.70 9.69
N GLY A 93 -13.05 -0.39 10.99
CA GLY A 93 -13.36 -1.29 12.10
C GLY A 93 -12.37 -2.45 12.31
N ARG A 94 -11.23 -2.45 11.60
CA ARG A 94 -10.14 -3.43 11.76
C ARG A 94 -8.91 -2.73 12.33
N SER A 95 -8.14 -3.44 13.15
CA SER A 95 -6.87 -2.90 13.64
C SER A 95 -5.95 -2.57 12.46
N ILE A 96 -5.21 -1.47 12.59
CA ILE A 96 -4.11 -1.07 11.70
C ILE A 96 -2.76 -1.13 12.45
N GLU A 97 -2.73 -1.80 13.61
CA GLU A 97 -1.54 -1.86 14.45
C GLU A 97 -0.60 -2.99 14.03
N GLY A 98 0.67 -2.65 13.83
CA GLY A 98 1.71 -3.55 13.34
C GLY A 98 1.62 -3.85 11.85
N GLU A 99 2.77 -4.14 11.24
CA GLU A 99 2.92 -4.35 9.79
C GLU A 99 1.98 -5.43 9.22
N ALA A 100 1.67 -6.47 9.99
CA ALA A 100 0.76 -7.54 9.55
C ALA A 100 -0.69 -7.08 9.34
N ASN A 101 -1.08 -5.95 9.93
CA ASN A 101 -2.42 -5.36 9.83
C ASN A 101 -2.43 -4.08 8.98
N ASN A 102 -1.40 -3.86 8.16
CA ASN A 102 -1.29 -2.68 7.31
C ASN A 102 -2.52 -2.48 6.39
N VAL A 103 -2.71 -1.23 5.99
CA VAL A 103 -3.56 -0.88 4.86
C VAL A 103 -2.69 -0.55 3.65
N THR A 104 -3.15 -0.94 2.46
CA THR A 104 -2.51 -0.54 1.21
C THR A 104 -3.10 0.78 0.74
N LEU A 105 -2.27 1.81 0.56
CA LEU A 105 -2.67 3.10 0.02
C LEU A 105 -2.04 3.32 -1.36
N ALA A 106 -2.86 3.73 -2.33
CA ALA A 106 -2.43 4.24 -3.61
C ALA A 106 -1.89 5.69 -3.49
N PRO A 107 -1.24 6.22 -4.53
CA PRO A 107 -0.83 7.61 -4.57
C PRO A 107 -1.99 8.58 -4.32
N ASN A 108 -1.83 9.48 -3.35
CA ASN A 108 -2.85 10.44 -2.87
C ASN A 108 -4.08 9.79 -2.23
N GLU A 109 -4.03 8.51 -1.90
CA GLU A 109 -5.10 7.86 -1.15
C GLU A 109 -5.01 8.24 0.33
N THR A 110 -6.19 8.37 0.96
CA THR A 110 -6.34 8.73 2.36
C THR A 110 -7.10 7.63 3.08
N VAL A 111 -6.55 7.18 4.20
CA VAL A 111 -7.26 6.34 5.17
C VAL A 111 -7.67 7.19 6.36
N THR A 112 -8.85 6.91 6.90
CA THR A 112 -9.32 7.53 8.14
C THR A 112 -9.14 6.54 9.29
N VAL A 113 -8.52 7.02 10.37
CA VAL A 113 -8.18 6.22 11.54
C VAL A 113 -9.06 6.61 12.72
N GLY A 114 -9.62 5.60 13.38
CA GLY A 114 -10.34 5.70 14.63
C GLY A 114 -9.61 5.00 15.78
N LEU A 115 -10.26 4.98 16.94
CA LEU A 115 -9.76 4.36 18.17
C LEU A 115 -10.77 3.33 18.65
N ALA A 116 -10.30 2.12 18.97
CA ALA A 116 -11.00 1.22 19.86
C ALA A 116 -10.39 1.37 21.27
N LEU A 117 -11.24 1.57 22.27
CA LEU A 117 -10.84 1.91 23.63
C LEU A 117 -11.29 0.82 24.60
N ASP A 118 -10.40 0.48 25.54
CA ASP A 118 -10.70 -0.36 26.69
C ASP A 118 -10.34 0.37 27.99
N THR A 119 -11.36 0.91 28.66
CA THR A 119 -11.20 1.64 29.92
C THR A 119 -11.60 0.80 31.14
N ARG A 120 -11.72 -0.53 30.98
CA ARG A 120 -12.07 -1.43 32.08
C ARG A 120 -11.02 -1.41 33.18
N GLY A 121 -11.45 -1.18 34.41
CA GLY A 121 -10.57 -1.07 35.57
C GLY A 121 -9.72 0.20 35.59
N LYS A 122 -10.00 1.19 34.73
CA LYS A 122 -9.32 2.49 34.72
C LYS A 122 -10.09 3.53 35.52
N THR A 123 -9.39 4.56 35.96
CA THR A 123 -9.97 5.71 36.65
C THR A 123 -9.98 6.94 35.74
N ALA A 124 -10.84 7.91 36.03
CA ALA A 124 -10.89 9.14 35.25
C ALA A 124 -9.53 9.86 35.30
N GLY A 125 -9.09 10.39 34.14
CA GLY A 125 -7.78 11.05 33.99
C GLY A 125 -6.60 10.10 33.82
N THR A 126 -6.81 8.78 33.74
CA THR A 126 -5.75 7.85 33.34
C THR A 126 -5.42 8.00 31.85
N GLN A 127 -4.14 8.14 31.53
CA GLN A 127 -3.64 8.08 30.15
C GLN A 127 -3.86 6.65 29.61
N LEU A 128 -4.50 6.56 28.45
CA LEU A 128 -4.89 5.27 27.85
C LEU A 128 -3.83 4.75 26.86
N GLY A 129 -3.34 5.63 25.99
CA GLY A 129 -2.33 5.34 24.97
C GLY A 129 -0.89 5.43 25.49
N ALA A 130 0.08 5.13 24.63
CA ALA A 130 1.49 5.39 24.91
C ALA A 130 1.80 6.90 24.89
N ASP A 131 3.04 7.25 25.24
CA ASP A 131 3.53 8.63 25.13
C ASP A 131 3.82 9.01 23.67
N GLU A 132 4.12 8.03 22.83
CA GLU A 132 4.49 8.18 21.42
C GLU A 132 3.88 7.02 20.63
N LEU A 133 3.41 7.33 19.42
CA LEU A 133 2.99 6.35 18.42
C LEU A 133 3.87 6.53 17.18
N SER A 134 4.11 5.46 16.44
CA SER A 134 4.86 5.52 15.18
C SER A 134 3.96 5.18 14.01
N ILE A 135 3.94 6.04 12.98
CA ILE A 135 3.25 5.78 11.73
C ILE A 135 4.30 5.38 10.70
N ASN A 136 4.13 4.19 10.14
CA ASN A 136 5.09 3.59 9.23
C ASN A 136 4.50 3.49 7.82
N ALA A 137 5.36 3.66 6.82
CA ALA A 137 5.07 3.31 5.45
C ALA A 137 6.24 2.49 4.89
N SER A 138 5.92 1.40 4.18
CA SER A 138 6.86 0.74 3.28
C SER A 138 6.25 0.68 1.89
N LEU A 139 7.10 0.75 0.86
CA LEU A 139 6.62 0.55 -0.50
C LEU A 139 5.96 -0.82 -0.59
N ALA A 140 4.70 -0.82 -1.00
CA ALA A 140 4.05 -2.05 -1.37
C ALA A 140 4.73 -2.51 -2.65
N GLU A 141 5.29 -3.71 -2.64
CA GLU A 141 5.60 -4.38 -3.89
C GLU A 141 4.34 -4.28 -4.76
N PRO A 142 4.46 -3.93 -6.05
CA PRO A 142 3.31 -3.87 -6.92
C PRO A 142 2.49 -5.13 -6.70
N GLN A 143 1.24 -4.99 -6.24
CA GLN A 143 0.31 -6.10 -6.39
C GLN A 143 0.34 -6.39 -7.89
N GLU A 144 0.99 -7.48 -8.29
CA GLU A 144 0.84 -7.99 -9.64
C GLU A 144 -0.66 -8.20 -9.77
N THR A 145 -1.35 -7.24 -10.38
CA THR A 145 -2.79 -7.26 -10.58
C THR A 145 -3.08 -8.52 -11.37
N GLY A 146 -3.41 -9.60 -10.65
CA GLY A 146 -3.58 -10.93 -11.20
C GLY A 146 -2.44 -11.40 -12.11
N ARG A 147 -1.23 -11.64 -11.59
CA ARG A 147 -0.53 -12.83 -12.05
C ARG A 147 -0.97 -13.98 -11.17
N ASP A 148 -2.07 -14.57 -11.61
CA ASP A 148 -2.44 -15.94 -11.29
C ASP A 148 -1.15 -16.77 -11.40
N THR A 149 -0.51 -17.10 -10.26
CA THR A 149 0.71 -17.92 -10.21
C THR A 149 0.42 -19.40 -10.49
N THR A 150 -0.70 -19.65 -11.16
CA THR A 150 -1.05 -20.88 -11.87
C THR A 150 -1.40 -20.66 -13.35
N GLY A 151 -1.19 -19.46 -13.89
CA GLY A 151 -1.60 -19.09 -15.24
C GLY A 151 -0.74 -19.70 -16.34
N THR A 152 -1.15 -20.85 -16.87
CA THR A 152 -0.95 -21.16 -18.29
C THR A 152 -1.57 -20.03 -19.10
N GLY A 153 -0.75 -19.09 -19.56
CA GLY A 153 -1.20 -17.90 -20.30
C GLY A 153 -0.53 -17.81 -21.68
N THR A 154 -1.29 -17.34 -22.67
CA THR A 154 -0.78 -17.01 -24.00
C THR A 154 -0.97 -15.52 -24.25
N SER A 155 0.12 -14.80 -24.42
CA SER A 155 0.15 -13.38 -24.78
C SER A 155 0.43 -13.26 -26.28
N THR A 156 -0.41 -12.54 -27.03
CA THR A 156 -0.14 -12.22 -28.45
C THR A 156 -0.03 -10.72 -28.60
N GLN A 157 1.08 -10.26 -29.14
CA GLN A 157 1.34 -8.86 -29.45
C GLN A 157 1.54 -8.70 -30.95
N GLU A 158 0.72 -7.85 -31.57
CA GLU A 158 1.00 -7.30 -32.90
C GLU A 158 1.79 -6.00 -32.73
N LEU A 159 2.92 -5.87 -33.44
CA LEU A 159 3.70 -4.63 -33.42
C LEU A 159 3.05 -3.61 -34.37
N ASP A 160 2.85 -2.39 -33.87
CA ASP A 160 2.21 -1.30 -34.63
C ASP A 160 2.87 -1.10 -35.99
N GLY A 161 2.05 -1.04 -37.05
CA GLY A 161 2.50 -0.76 -38.42
C GLY A 161 2.53 -1.96 -39.38
N GLY A 162 1.97 -3.11 -39.00
CA GLY A 162 1.97 -4.33 -39.83
C GLY A 162 3.25 -5.16 -39.68
N GLY A 163 3.94 -5.02 -38.55
CA GLY A 163 5.11 -5.82 -38.20
C GLY A 163 4.75 -7.23 -37.71
N PRO A 164 5.75 -8.00 -37.24
CA PRO A 164 5.60 -9.40 -36.92
C PRO A 164 4.63 -9.59 -35.75
N ILE A 165 3.83 -10.64 -35.87
CA ILE A 165 2.95 -11.12 -34.80
C ILE A 165 3.78 -12.00 -33.88
N VAL A 166 3.90 -11.61 -32.62
CA VAL A 166 4.66 -12.34 -31.60
C VAL A 166 3.69 -12.95 -30.59
N THR A 167 3.73 -14.26 -30.44
CA THR A 167 2.99 -15.02 -29.43
C THR A 167 3.96 -15.61 -28.43
N VAL A 168 3.68 -15.41 -27.15
CA VAL A 168 4.41 -15.99 -26.03
C VAL A 168 3.45 -16.86 -25.22
N SER A 169 3.79 -18.12 -25.04
CA SER A 169 3.05 -19.07 -24.20
C SER A 169 3.88 -19.36 -22.95
N SER A 170 3.20 -19.48 -21.81
CA SER A 170 3.79 -19.80 -20.51
C SER A 170 3.23 -21.13 -19.97
N PRO A 171 3.64 -22.30 -20.52
CA PRO A 171 3.08 -23.58 -20.10
C PRO A 171 3.34 -23.91 -18.63
N SER A 172 4.43 -23.39 -18.06
CA SER A 172 4.78 -23.52 -16.64
C SER A 172 5.63 -22.31 -16.20
N PRO A 173 5.80 -22.07 -14.88
CA PRO A 173 6.57 -20.92 -14.38
C PRO A 173 7.97 -20.82 -15.00
N ASN A 174 8.68 -21.95 -15.12
CA ASN A 174 10.04 -22.06 -15.66
C ASN A 174 10.10 -22.43 -17.15
N ARG A 175 9.00 -22.30 -17.90
CA ARG A 175 8.96 -22.61 -19.34
C ARG A 175 8.26 -21.50 -20.12
N ARG A 176 8.87 -21.12 -21.23
CA ARG A 176 8.26 -20.21 -22.21
C ARG A 176 8.40 -20.79 -23.61
N GLU A 177 7.34 -20.66 -24.40
CA GLU A 177 7.35 -20.96 -25.83
C GLU A 177 7.08 -19.67 -26.58
N PHE A 178 7.86 -19.39 -27.61
CA PHE A 178 7.79 -18.17 -28.37
C PHE A 178 7.54 -18.50 -29.84
N VAL A 179 6.60 -17.80 -30.46
CA VAL A 179 6.32 -17.91 -31.90
C VAL A 179 6.28 -16.51 -32.48
N ALA A 180 7.06 -16.25 -33.51
CA ALA A 180 6.90 -15.05 -34.34
C ALA A 180 6.51 -15.47 -35.76
N SER A 181 5.57 -14.74 -36.36
CA SER A 181 5.14 -14.95 -37.75
C SER A 181 5.01 -13.62 -38.47
N GLY A 182 5.27 -13.63 -39.79
CA GLY A 182 5.27 -12.41 -40.60
C GLY A 182 6.52 -11.57 -40.35
N VAL A 183 7.66 -12.22 -40.11
CA VAL A 183 8.95 -11.57 -39.90
C VAL A 183 9.62 -11.31 -41.26
N ASP A 184 9.98 -10.06 -41.54
CA ASP A 184 10.68 -9.71 -42.77
C ASP A 184 12.18 -10.06 -42.70
N ASP A 185 12.81 -10.27 -43.86
CA ASP A 185 14.26 -10.58 -43.93
C ASP A 185 15.10 -9.42 -43.40
N GLY A 186 15.95 -9.71 -42.41
CA GLY A 186 16.77 -8.72 -41.72
C GLY A 186 16.09 -8.00 -40.57
N GLU A 187 14.81 -8.29 -40.29
CA GLU A 187 14.07 -7.68 -39.19
C GLU A 187 14.58 -8.17 -37.81
N ALA A 188 14.49 -7.29 -36.81
CA ALA A 188 14.76 -7.62 -35.43
C ALA A 188 13.46 -7.99 -34.70
N VAL A 189 13.46 -9.13 -34.01
CA VAL A 189 12.30 -9.62 -33.25
C VAL A 189 12.67 -9.68 -31.78
N ARG A 190 11.89 -8.99 -30.95
CA ARG A 190 12.01 -9.02 -29.49
C ARG A 190 10.92 -9.89 -28.89
N PHE A 191 11.34 -10.92 -28.15
CA PHE A 191 10.47 -11.73 -27.32
C PHE A 191 10.59 -11.31 -25.86
N ARG A 192 9.48 -11.06 -25.18
CA ARG A 192 9.48 -10.84 -23.73
C ARG A 192 9.19 -12.15 -23.02
N ALA A 193 10.07 -12.57 -22.12
CA ALA A 193 9.90 -13.77 -21.30
C ALA A 193 9.06 -13.51 -20.04
N GLU A 194 8.66 -12.25 -19.84
CA GLU A 194 7.78 -11.80 -18.76
C GLU A 194 8.26 -12.23 -17.37
N GLY A 195 9.54 -11.97 -17.06
CA GLY A 195 10.13 -12.34 -15.78
C GLY A 195 10.21 -13.85 -15.52
N MET A 196 10.51 -14.68 -16.54
CA MET A 196 10.58 -16.14 -16.37
C MET A 196 11.74 -16.53 -15.42
N PRO A 197 11.50 -17.22 -14.29
CA PRO A 197 12.56 -17.67 -13.39
C PRO A 197 13.56 -18.63 -14.05
N LEU A 198 14.85 -18.45 -13.77
CA LEU A 198 15.98 -19.27 -14.23
C LEU A 198 16.72 -19.84 -13.01
N ASP A 199 16.62 -21.15 -12.79
CA ASP A 199 17.33 -21.95 -11.76
C ASP A 199 17.70 -21.20 -10.45
N GLY A 200 16.69 -20.85 -9.65
CA GLY A 200 16.79 -20.22 -8.33
C GLY A 200 16.24 -18.79 -8.30
N ASP A 201 15.55 -18.45 -7.21
CA ASP A 201 14.60 -17.32 -7.06
C ASP A 201 15.14 -15.90 -7.34
N ASN A 202 16.43 -15.75 -7.69
CA ASN A 202 17.07 -14.45 -7.91
C ASN A 202 17.43 -14.14 -9.37
N LEU A 203 17.11 -15.01 -10.34
CA LEU A 203 17.36 -14.75 -11.76
C LEU A 203 16.06 -14.87 -12.55
N SER A 204 15.63 -13.79 -13.19
CA SER A 204 14.54 -13.78 -14.16
C SER A 204 15.07 -13.50 -15.57
N ALA A 205 14.47 -14.17 -16.56
CA ALA A 205 14.63 -13.83 -17.96
C ALA A 205 13.56 -12.80 -18.34
N GLU A 206 13.99 -11.63 -18.80
CA GLU A 206 13.09 -10.57 -19.26
C GLU A 206 12.73 -10.68 -20.74
N GLY A 207 13.67 -11.15 -21.57
CA GLY A 207 13.44 -11.30 -23.00
C GLY A 207 14.64 -11.78 -23.78
N ILE A 208 14.38 -12.05 -25.06
CA ILE A 208 15.37 -12.47 -26.05
C ILE A 208 15.19 -11.57 -27.28
N ASP A 209 16.27 -10.92 -27.69
CA ASP A 209 16.33 -10.14 -28.93
C ASP A 209 17.02 -10.97 -30.00
N LEU A 210 16.34 -11.18 -31.13
CA LEU A 210 16.90 -11.78 -32.34
C LEU A 210 17.11 -10.71 -33.40
N GLU A 211 18.32 -10.64 -33.93
CA GLU A 211 18.70 -9.74 -35.01
C GLU A 211 18.99 -10.50 -36.30
N GLY A 212 18.66 -9.92 -37.45
CA GLY A 212 19.04 -10.46 -38.75
C GLY A 212 18.30 -11.75 -39.11
N VAL A 213 17.02 -11.85 -38.74
CA VAL A 213 16.19 -13.03 -39.00
C VAL A 213 16.00 -13.21 -40.51
N ARG A 214 16.16 -14.45 -41.00
CA ARG A 214 15.97 -14.81 -42.42
C ARG A 214 14.75 -15.68 -42.70
N ASN A 215 13.98 -16.00 -41.66
CA ASN A 215 12.82 -16.88 -41.74
C ASN A 215 11.56 -16.09 -41.42
N GLU A 216 10.50 -16.29 -42.21
CA GLU A 216 9.19 -15.66 -42.02
C GLU A 216 8.48 -16.11 -40.73
N ARG A 217 8.93 -17.23 -40.14
CA ARG A 217 8.45 -17.78 -38.88
C ARG A 217 9.61 -18.24 -38.00
N ILE A 218 9.54 -17.89 -36.71
CA ILE A 218 10.50 -18.32 -35.69
C ILE A 218 9.72 -19.02 -34.57
N GLU A 219 10.26 -20.14 -34.09
CA GLU A 219 9.76 -20.83 -32.89
C GLU A 219 10.93 -21.06 -31.93
N LEU A 220 10.77 -20.67 -30.67
CA LEU A 220 11.76 -20.86 -29.63
C LEU A 220 11.11 -21.49 -28.40
N ASN A 221 11.88 -22.30 -27.69
CA ASN A 221 11.49 -22.85 -26.41
C ASN A 221 12.60 -22.52 -25.42
N ALA A 222 12.24 -21.84 -24.33
CA ALA A 222 13.13 -21.60 -23.21
C ALA A 222 12.68 -22.40 -21.99
N ALA A 223 13.65 -22.98 -21.30
CA ALA A 223 13.47 -23.66 -20.04
C ALA A 223 14.53 -23.12 -19.06
N GLY A 224 14.08 -22.78 -17.86
CA GLY A 224 14.89 -22.32 -16.74
C GLY A 224 15.07 -23.38 -15.67
#